data_AF-A0A558FXE5-F1
#
_entry.id   AF-A0A558FXE5-F1
#
_cell.length_a   1.000
_cell.length_b   1.000
_cell.length_c   1.000
_cell.angle_alpha   90.00
_cell.angle_beta   90.00
_cell.angle_gamma   90.00
#
_symmetry.space_group_name_H-M   'P 1'
#
loop_
_entity.id
_entity.type
_entity.pdbx_description
1 polymer ?
#
loop_
_entity_poly.entity_id
_entity_poly.type
_entity_poly.pdbx_seq_one_letter_code
_entity_poly.pdbx_strand_id
1 'polypeptide(L)' 'DSVEALYTSSGDHMLMAEVRAVDGDSLGDVISDEILSIDGVTAAHPSFLQERLK' A
#
# COMPACT_ATOMS: atom_id res chain seq x y z
N ASP A 1 -9.06 -9.56 1.20
CA ASP A 1 -8.92 -8.12 1.37
C ASP A 1 -7.48 -7.78 1.01
N SER A 2 -7.25 -6.76 0.21
CA SER A 2 -5.91 -6.48 -0.35
C SER A 2 -4.97 -5.85 0.69
N VAL A 3 -5.55 -5.15 1.68
CA VAL A 3 -4.84 -4.55 2.81
C VAL A 3 -4.88 -5.48 4.02
N GLU A 4 -3.71 -5.90 4.50
CA GLU A 4 -3.56 -6.79 5.66
C GLU A 4 -3.44 -6.02 6.98
N ALA A 5 -2.85 -4.83 6.94
CA ALA A 5 -2.65 -3.99 8.11
C ALA A 5 -2.55 -2.52 7.72
N LEU A 6 -2.99 -1.64 8.62
CA LEU A 6 -2.89 -0.19 8.47
C LEU A 6 -2.26 0.41 9.72
N TYR A 7 -1.31 1.32 9.50
CA TYR A 7 -0.54 1.98 10.53
C TYR A 7 -0.53 3.49 10.29
N THR A 8 -0.56 4.26 11.37
CA THR A 8 -0.24 5.68 11.34
C THR A 8 1.25 5.86 11.55
N SER A 9 1.91 6.66 10.72
CA SER A 9 3.33 6.96 10.83
C SER A 9 3.54 8.45 11.12
N SER A 10 4.57 8.76 11.90
CA SER A 10 5.01 10.13 12.15
C SER A 10 6.12 10.57 11.18
N GLY A 11 6.44 9.76 10.17
CA GLY A 11 7.44 10.06 9.14
C GLY A 11 6.88 10.88 7.98
N ASP A 12 7.50 10.76 6.80
CA ASP A 12 7.12 11.52 5.59
C ASP A 12 5.73 11.14 5.04
N HIS A 13 5.20 9.99 5.45
CA HIS A 13 3.86 9.54 5.11
C HIS A 13 3.00 9.40 6.37
N MET A 14 1.76 9.90 6.32
CA MET A 14 0.84 9.82 7.47
C MET A 14 0.29 8.40 7.71
N LEU A 15 0.17 7.60 6.64
CA LEU A 15 -0.36 6.25 6.69
C LEU A 15 0.59 5.28 5.99
N MET A 16 0.71 4.08 6.55
CA MET A 16 1.38 2.94 5.93
C MET A 16 0.44 1.74 5.93
N ALA A 17 0.32 1.07 4.80
CA ALA A 17 -0.48 -0.13 4.65
C ALA A 17 0.40 -1.32 4.24
N GLU A 18 0.22 -2.48 4.86
CA GLU A 18 0.72 -3.74 4.30
C GLU A 18 -0.28 -4.23 3.27
N VAL A 19 0.14 -4.29 2.00
CA VAL A 19 -0.71 -4.72 0.88
C VAL A 19 -0.18 -6.04 0.34
N ARG A 20 -1.06 -7.02 0.15
CA ARG A 20 -0.72 -8.30 -0.51
C ARG A 20 -1.39 -8.36 -1.88
N ALA A 21 -0.57 -8.65 -2.89
CA ALA A 21 -1.02 -8.92 -4.24
C ALA A 21 -0.24 -10.13 -4.79
N VAL A 22 -0.79 -10.79 -5.80
CA VAL A 22 -0.17 -11.98 -6.41
C VAL A 22 1.06 -11.62 -7.25
N ASP A 23 1.10 -10.41 -7.80
CA ASP A 23 2.19 -9.86 -8.59
C ASP A 23 2.15 -8.32 -8.62
N GLY A 24 3.09 -7.71 -9.35
CA GLY A 24 3.21 -6.26 -9.46
C GLY A 24 2.06 -5.60 -10.22
N ASP A 25 1.48 -6.28 -11.21
CA ASP A 25 0.34 -5.75 -11.98
C ASP A 25 -0.90 -5.68 -11.08
N SER A 26 -1.18 -6.77 -10.36
CA SER A 26 -2.28 -6.83 -9.39
C SER A 26 -2.11 -5.82 -8.26
N LEU A 27 -0.88 -5.54 -7.82
CA LEU A 27 -0.62 -4.47 -6.85
C LEU A 27 -0.92 -3.10 -7.45
N GLY A 28 -0.58 -2.89 -8.72
CA GLY A 28 -0.91 -1.68 -9.47
C GLY A 28 -2.40 -1.41 -9.48
N ASP A 29 -3.20 -2.43 -9.80
CA ASP A 29 -4.67 -2.35 -9.82
C ASP A 29 -5.23 -2.00 -8.44
N VAL A 30 -4.75 -2.63 -7.36
CA VAL A 30 -5.15 -2.29 -5.99
C VAL A 30 -4.82 -0.83 -5.65
N ILE A 31 -3.64 -0.35 -6.05
CA ILE A 31 -3.25 1.03 -5.78
C ILE A 31 -4.13 2.01 -6.57
N SER A 32 -4.38 1.77 -7.86
CA SER A 32 -5.15 2.70 -8.70
C SER A 32 -6.64 2.68 -8.37
N ASP A 33 -7.22 1.50 -8.27
CA ASP A 33 -8.67 1.31 -8.30
C ASP A 33 -9.25 1.32 -6.89
N GLU A 34 -8.47 0.89 -5.89
CA GLU A 34 -8.90 0.89 -4.50
C GLU A 34 -8.30 2.08 -3.75
N ILE A 35 -6.97 2.20 -3.66
CA ILE A 35 -6.32 3.16 -2.75
C ILE A 35 -6.43 4.61 -3.25
N LEU A 36 -6.07 4.88 -4.50
CA LEU A 36 -6.13 6.24 -5.07
C LEU A 36 -7.55 6.70 -5.36
N SER A 37 -8.53 5.81 -5.33
CA SER A 37 -9.96 6.16 -5.44
C SER A 37 -10.51 6.80 -4.15
N ILE A 38 -9.81 6.65 -3.02
CA ILE A 38 -10.24 7.17 -1.72
C ILE A 38 -10.08 8.69 -1.69
N ASP A 39 -11.18 9.39 -1.41
CA ASP A 39 -11.16 10.84 -1.28
C ASP A 39 -10.16 11.29 -0.19
N GLY A 40 -9.30 12.23 -0.55
CA GLY A 40 -8.20 12.71 0.28
C GLY A 40 -6.87 11.96 0.15
N VAL A 41 -6.82 10.82 -0.55
CA VAL A 41 -5.54 10.17 -0.91
C VAL A 41 -4.97 10.82 -2.16
N THR A 42 -3.87 11.56 -2.02
CA THR A 42 -3.28 12.33 -3.13
C THR A 42 -2.15 11.59 -3.85
N ALA A 43 -1.50 10.64 -3.18
CA ALA A 43 -0.42 9.84 -3.74
C ALA A 43 -0.19 8.56 -2.94
N ALA A 44 0.31 7.52 -3.62
CA ALA A 44 0.76 6.28 -3.01
C ALA A 44 2.22 5.99 -3.42
N HIS A 45 3.07 5.65 -2.44
CA HIS A 45 4.48 5.34 -2.66
C HIS A 45 4.77 3.89 -2.22
N PRO A 46 4.54 2.89 -3.09
CA PRO A 46 4.74 1.50 -2.73
C PRO A 46 6.23 1.17 -2.60
N SER A 47 6.55 0.33 -1.63
CA SER A 47 7.88 -0.29 -1.49
C SER A 47 7.70 -1.81 -1.39
N PHE A 48 8.46 -2.54 -2.20
CA PHE A 48 8.36 -4.00 -2.25
C PHE A 48 9.27 -4.65 -1.24
N LEU A 49 8.68 -5.48 -0.37
CA LEU A 49 9.45 -6.33 0.53
C LEU A 49 9.92 -7.58 -0.24
N GLN A 50 11.21 -7.63 -0.58
CA GLN A 50 11.79 -8.78 -1.29
C GLN A 50 11.96 -10.00 -0.41
N GLU A 51 12.31 -9.79 0.87
CA GLU A 51 12.53 -10.86 1.83
C GLU A 51 12.10 -10.39 3.23
N ARG A 52 11.47 -11.29 4.00
CA ARG A 52 11.16 -11.05 5.41
C ARG A 52 12.21 -11.72 6.30
N LEU A 53 13.22 -10.94 6.67
CA LEU A 53 14.23 -11.35 7.63
C LEU A 53 13.63 -11.23 9.04
N LYS A 54 13.63 -12.34 9.78
CA LYS A 54 13.04 -12.46 11.10
C LYS A 54 13.95 -11.91 12.19
#